data_AF-A0A530BXX7-F1
#
_entry.id   AF-A0A530BXX7-F1
#
_cell.length_a   1.000
_cell.length_b   1.000
_cell.length_c   1.000
_cell.angle_alpha   90.00
_cell.angle_beta   90.00
_cell.angle_gamma   90.00
#
_symmetry.space_group_name_H-M   'P 1'
#
loop_
_entity.id
_entity.type
_entity.pdbx_description
1 polymer ?
#
loop_
_entity_poly.entity_id
_entity_poly.type
_entity_poly.pdbx_seq_one_letter_code
_entity_poly.pdbx_strand_id
1 'polypeptide(L)'
;MRTGLTTSVILHTVALAFGLFTLSSPPAMPASDVESVAVDIVPMEAIAQTLQGDKKAVMHDKPAPTPTKRPDIVPDAQKVGENSVDTDKPIT
;
A
#
# COMPACT_ATOMS: atom_id res chain seq x y z
N MET A 1 29.29 26.08 -10.88
CA MET A 1 28.74 25.31 -9.74
C MET A 1 28.54 26.15 -8.48
N ARG A 2 29.47 27.04 -8.09
CA ARG A 2 29.39 27.77 -6.80
C ARG A 2 28.32 28.87 -6.74
N THR A 3 28.14 29.64 -7.81
CA THR A 3 27.18 30.76 -7.85
C THR A 3 25.72 30.31 -7.74
N GLY A 4 25.35 29.22 -8.42
CA GLY A 4 24.00 28.65 -8.31
C GLY A 4 23.70 28.13 -6.91
N LEU A 5 24.67 27.48 -6.26
CA LEU A 5 24.50 26.98 -4.89
C LEU A 5 24.34 28.12 -3.89
N THR A 6 25.18 29.17 -3.97
CA THR A 6 25.09 30.32 -3.06
C THR A 6 23.77 31.06 -3.21
N THR A 7 23.31 31.30 -4.43
CA THR A 7 22.02 31.98 -4.67
C THR A 7 20.85 31.13 -4.17
N SER A 8 20.89 29.81 -4.37
CA SER A 8 19.86 28.91 -3.89
C SER A 8 19.75 28.92 -2.36
N VAL A 9 20.89 28.82 -1.66
CA VAL A 9 20.90 28.85 -0.19
C VAL A 9 20.35 30.19 0.33
N ILE A 10 20.73 31.31 -0.29
CA ILE A 10 20.21 32.63 0.08
C ILE A 10 18.69 32.70 -0.11
N LEU A 11 18.17 32.24 -1.25
CA LEU A 11 16.72 32.27 -1.49
C LEU A 11 15.95 31.41 -0.49
N HIS A 12 16.42 30.20 -0.18
CA HIS A 12 15.75 29.32 0.78
C HIS A 12 15.79 29.88 2.19
N THR A 13 16.94 30.43 2.62
CA THR A 13 17.05 31.04 3.96
C THR A 13 16.11 32.24 4.11
N VAL A 14 15.99 33.09 3.09
CA VAL A 14 15.01 34.19 3.07
C VAL A 14 13.58 33.66 3.13
N ALA A 15 13.23 32.66 2.31
CA ALA A 15 11.89 32.08 2.29
C ALA A 15 11.50 31.46 3.66
N LEU A 16 12.43 30.72 4.28
CA LEU A 16 12.21 30.12 5.59
C LEU A 16 12.09 31.17 6.69
N ALA A 17 12.96 32.18 6.70
CA ALA A 17 12.89 33.28 7.68
C ALA A 17 11.58 34.06 7.56
N PHE A 18 11.14 34.34 6.33
CA PHE A 18 9.85 34.97 6.08
C PHE A 18 8.69 34.10 6.56
N GLY A 19 8.73 32.79 6.28
CA GLY A 19 7.72 31.84 6.76
C GLY A 19 7.63 31.81 8.28
N LEU A 20 8.76 31.75 8.98
CA LEU A 20 8.81 31.76 10.45
C LEU A 20 8.30 33.07 11.06
N PHE A 21 8.52 34.20 10.40
CA PHE A 21 8.07 35.51 10.90
C PHE A 21 6.59 35.78 10.63
N THR A 22 6.04 35.26 9.53
CA THR A 22 4.69 35.59 9.07
C THR A 22 3.64 34.54 9.43
N LEU A 23 4.01 33.26 9.54
CA LEU A 23 3.08 32.21 9.95
C LEU A 23 3.00 32.18 11.48
N SER A 24 1.79 32.35 12.01
CA SER A 24 1.50 32.11 13.42
C SER A 24 1.32 30.62 13.69
N SER A 25 1.53 30.20 14.94
CA SER A 25 1.26 28.82 15.34
C SER A 25 -0.18 28.44 15.03
N PRO A 26 -0.44 27.21 14.57
CA PRO A 26 -1.80 26.72 14.44
C PRO A 26 -2.52 26.80 15.78
N PRO A 27 -3.85 26.98 15.79
CA PRO A 27 -4.61 26.95 17.02
C PRO A 27 -4.37 25.64 17.77
N ALA A 28 -4.44 25.69 19.10
CA ALA A 28 -4.38 24.47 19.90
C ALA A 28 -5.42 23.48 19.38
N MET A 29 -5.02 22.21 19.23
CA MET A 29 -5.98 21.16 18.93
C MET A 29 -7.09 21.24 19.97
N PRO A 30 -8.37 21.23 19.57
CA PRO A 30 -9.44 21.15 20.55
C PRO A 30 -9.16 19.92 21.40
N ALA A 31 -9.14 20.09 22.73
CA ALA A 31 -9.22 18.96 23.62
C ALA A 31 -10.56 18.30 23.27
N SER A 32 -10.50 17.20 22.53
CA SER A 32 -11.65 16.33 22.46
C SER A 32 -11.82 15.81 23.88
N ASP A 33 -13.02 16.00 24.45
CA ASP A 33 -13.46 15.31 25.65
C ASP A 33 -13.54 13.80 25.29
N VAL A 34 -12.37 13.19 25.14
CA VAL A 34 -12.25 11.75 24.90
C VAL A 34 -12.25 11.09 26.26
N GLU A 35 -13.41 10.54 26.62
CA GLU A 35 -13.42 9.51 27.65
C GLU A 35 -12.59 8.32 27.15
N SER A 36 -11.78 7.76 28.05
CA SER A 36 -10.95 6.60 27.75
C SER A 36 -11.85 5.43 27.34
N VAL A 37 -11.76 5.00 26.08
CA VAL A 37 -12.37 3.76 25.62
C VAL A 37 -11.39 2.63 25.92
N ALA A 38 -11.83 1.65 26.70
CA ALA A 38 -11.05 0.43 26.93
C ALA A 38 -10.91 -0.32 25.59
N VAL A 39 -9.69 -0.38 25.06
CA VAL A 39 -9.36 -1.23 23.92
C VAL A 39 -8.74 -2.51 24.45
N ASP A 40 -9.33 -3.65 24.12
CA ASP A 40 -8.75 -4.96 24.41
C ASP A 40 -7.73 -5.32 23.32
N ILE A 41 -6.51 -5.67 23.73
CA ILE A 41 -5.45 -6.10 22.82
C ILE A 41 -5.62 -7.61 22.64
N VAL A 42 -6.30 -8.00 21.56
CA VAL A 42 -6.43 -9.40 21.22
C VAL A 42 -5.06 -9.95 20.80
N PRO A 43 -4.54 -11.00 21.46
CA PRO A 43 -3.29 -11.65 21.08
C PRO A 43 -3.40 -12.19 19.65
N MET A 44 -2.51 -11.75 18.76
CA MET A 44 -2.49 -12.20 17.36
C MET A 44 -2.12 -13.68 17.23
N GLU A 45 -1.59 -14.29 18.29
CA GLU A 45 -1.32 -15.72 18.39
C GLU A 45 -2.61 -16.56 18.33
N ALA A 46 -3.77 -15.97 18.64
CA ALA A 46 -5.08 -16.62 18.57
C ALA A 46 -5.65 -16.68 17.13
N ILE A 47 -5.09 -15.91 16.19
CA ILE A 47 -5.44 -16.02 14.77
C ILE A 47 -4.51 -17.07 14.18
N ALA A 48 -4.98 -18.33 14.18
CA ALA A 48 -4.27 -19.42 13.52
C ALA A 48 -3.92 -19.01 12.08
N GLN A 49 -2.63 -18.77 11.83
CA GLN A 49 -2.05 -18.58 10.49
C GLN A 49 -2.11 -19.93 9.75
N THR A 50 -3.30 -20.40 9.41
CA THR A 50 -3.53 -21.67 8.70
C THR A 50 -3.03 -21.65 7.26
N LEU A 51 -2.36 -20.57 6.84
CA LEU A 51 -1.60 -20.48 5.58
C LEU A 51 -0.12 -20.83 5.78
N GLN A 52 0.20 -21.74 6.72
CA GLN A 52 1.54 -22.30 6.82
C GLN A 52 1.77 -23.25 5.63
N GLY A 53 2.53 -22.77 4.63
CA GLY A 53 2.97 -23.60 3.50
C GLY A 53 3.79 -24.82 3.94
N ASP A 54 4.01 -25.76 3.01
CA ASP A 54 4.78 -26.98 3.28
C ASP A 54 6.18 -26.64 3.82
N LYS A 55 6.46 -27.07 5.05
CA LYS A 55 7.74 -26.83 5.74
C LYS A 55 8.92 -27.53 5.07
N LYS A 56 8.65 -28.46 4.14
CA LYS A 56 9.66 -29.15 3.33
C LYS A 56 9.83 -28.55 1.94
N ALA A 57 9.12 -27.47 1.62
CA ALA A 57 9.27 -26.80 0.35
C ALA A 57 10.73 -26.34 0.15
N VAL A 58 11.28 -26.63 -1.02
CA VAL A 58 12.62 -26.19 -1.39
C VAL A 58 12.59 -24.67 -1.54
N MET A 59 13.48 -23.98 -0.81
CA MET A 59 13.64 -22.54 -0.93
C MET A 59 14.20 -22.21 -2.32
N HIS A 60 13.45 -21.45 -3.11
CA HIS A 60 13.89 -20.96 -4.42
C HIS A 60 14.17 -19.46 -4.32
N ASP A 61 15.46 -19.07 -4.31
CA ASP A 61 15.91 -17.67 -4.23
C ASP A 61 15.37 -16.78 -5.36
N LYS A 62 15.13 -17.41 -6.50
CA LYS A 62 14.45 -16.82 -7.64
C LYS A 62 13.15 -17.60 -7.82
N PRO A 63 11.97 -16.95 -7.79
CA PRO A 63 10.74 -17.60 -8.18
C PRO A 63 11.00 -18.30 -9.51
N ALA A 64 10.75 -19.60 -9.60
CA ALA A 64 10.77 -20.26 -10.89
C ALA A 64 9.77 -19.49 -11.75
N PRO A 65 10.19 -18.83 -12.86
CA PRO A 65 9.24 -18.24 -13.76
C PRO A 65 8.57 -19.41 -14.45
N THR A 66 7.54 -19.97 -13.81
CA THR A 66 6.62 -20.87 -14.48
C THR A 66 6.09 -20.06 -15.66
N PRO A 67 6.34 -20.48 -16.91
CA PRO A 67 5.87 -19.73 -18.05
C PRO A 67 4.36 -19.53 -17.89
N THR A 68 3.92 -18.28 -17.84
CA THR A 68 2.49 -17.98 -17.80
C THR A 68 1.89 -18.58 -19.06
N LYS A 69 1.00 -19.55 -18.90
CA LYS A 69 0.24 -20.07 -20.03
C LYS A 69 -0.78 -19.02 -20.40
N ARG A 70 -0.74 -18.57 -21.64
CA ARG A 70 -1.83 -17.78 -22.19
C ARG A 70 -3.08 -18.68 -22.20
N PRO A 71 -4.22 -18.22 -21.68
CA PRO A 71 -5.48 -18.93 -21.87
C PRO A 71 -5.77 -19.09 -23.37
N ASP A 72 -6.30 -20.24 -23.76
CA ASP A 72 -6.71 -20.47 -25.14
C ASP A 72 -7.86 -19.51 -25.49
N ILE A 73 -7.75 -18.84 -26.64
CA ILE A 73 -8.82 -17.94 -27.11
C ILE A 73 -9.93 -18.82 -27.69
N VAL A 74 -11.09 -18.79 -27.03
CA VAL A 74 -12.33 -19.35 -27.58
C VAL A 74 -12.94 -18.32 -28.53
N PRO A 75 -13.12 -18.62 -29.84
CA PRO A 75 -13.51 -17.64 -30.86
C PRO A 75 -14.84 -16.90 -30.61
N ASP A 76 -15.73 -17.49 -29.80
CA ASP A 76 -17.09 -17.00 -29.54
C ASP A 76 -17.38 -16.72 -28.05
N ALA A 77 -16.34 -16.59 -27.22
CA ALA A 77 -16.53 -16.30 -25.79
C ALA A 77 -17.12 -14.91 -25.56
N GLN A 78 -18.24 -14.86 -24.85
CA GLN A 78 -18.93 -13.61 -24.48
C GLN A 78 -18.63 -13.18 -23.05
N LYS A 79 -18.21 -14.10 -22.17
CA LYS A 79 -18.02 -13.86 -20.74
C LYS A 79 -16.55 -14.08 -20.35
N VAL A 80 -16.09 -13.32 -19.35
CA VAL A 80 -14.74 -13.49 -18.77
C VAL A 80 -14.74 -14.66 -17.78
N GLY A 81 -13.66 -15.44 -17.77
CA GLY A 81 -13.50 -16.60 -16.88
C GLY A 81 -12.80 -17.77 -17.58
N GLU A 82 -12.59 -18.86 -16.84
CA GLU A 82 -11.87 -20.06 -17.31
C GLU A 82 -12.83 -21.22 -17.65
N ASN A 83 -14.12 -20.94 -17.88
CA ASN A 83 -15.12 -21.95 -18.21
C ASN A 83 -15.03 -22.35 -19.69
N SER A 84 -15.19 -23.65 -19.98
CA SER A 84 -15.21 -24.17 -21.36
C SER A 84 -16.47 -23.78 -22.16
N VAL A 85 -17.54 -23.35 -21.49
CA VAL A 85 -18.82 -22.92 -22.10
C VAL A 85 -19.34 -21.72 -21.31
N ASP A 86 -19.89 -20.73 -22.01
CA ASP A 86 -20.50 -19.56 -21.37
C ASP A 86 -21.76 -19.94 -20.57
N THR A 87 -21.82 -19.50 -19.32
CA THR A 87 -22.97 -19.73 -18.42
C THR A 87 -23.57 -18.42 -17.94
N ASP A 88 -24.88 -18.35 -17.70
CA ASP A 88 -25.55 -17.17 -17.15
C ASP A 88 -25.32 -16.94 -15.65
N LYS A 89 -24.57 -17.84 -15.00
CA LYS A 89 -24.22 -17.68 -13.59
C LYS A 89 -23.23 -16.52 -13.43
N PRO A 90 -23.40 -15.68 -12.40
CA PRO A 90 -22.43 -14.65 -12.09
C PRO A 90 -21.07 -15.28 -11.71
N ILE A 91 -19.99 -14.58 -12.04
CA ILE A 91 -18.64 -14.86 -11.54
C ILE A 91 -18.70 -14.80 -10.02
N THR A 92 -18.42 -15.93 -9.35
CA THR A 92 -18.37 -16.02 -7.88
C THR A 92 -16.94 -15.83 -7.40
#